data_AF-E8ZJL3-F1
#
_entry.id   AF-E8ZJL3-F1
#
_cell.length_a   1.000
_cell.length_b   1.000
_cell.length_c   1.000
_cell.angle_alpha   90.00
_cell.angle_beta   90.00
_cell.angle_gamma   90.00
#
_symmetry.space_group_name_H-M   'P 1'
#
loop_
_entity.id
_entity.type
_entity.pdbx_description
1 polymer ?
#
loop_
_entity_poly.entity_id
_entity_poly.type
_entity_poly.pdbx_seq_one_letter_code
_entity_poly.pdbx_strand_id
1 'polypeptide(L)'
;MTSLAKGAIGLGGVGAIGGGTLAWQQGVFSSRESIRKKLISEGYKILSSSDGAWTQIFEKYKSNENEWKFKDDQINASSGTTDVQKLKDKCASALEGDADDKDEYYKAAKWCVVPRKVER
;
A
#
# COMPACT_ATOMS: atom_id res chain seq x y z
N MET A 1 -55.43 -20.24 -47.40
CA MET A 1 -54.57 -19.11 -47.82
C MET A 1 -54.26 -18.28 -46.58
N THR A 2 -52.97 -17.99 -46.36
CA THR A 2 -52.37 -16.89 -45.54
C THR A 2 -52.72 -16.80 -44.05
N SER A 3 -51.85 -16.46 -43.08
CA SER A 3 -50.40 -16.33 -42.89
C SER A 3 -50.20 -15.69 -41.49
N LEU A 4 -49.09 -16.00 -40.80
CA LEU A 4 -48.45 -15.21 -39.71
C LEU A 4 -49.17 -15.24 -38.34
N ALA A 5 -48.52 -15.46 -37.19
CA ALA A 5 -47.31 -14.77 -36.74
C ALA A 5 -46.41 -15.61 -35.83
N LYS A 6 -45.11 -15.37 -36.00
CA LYS A 6 -44.00 -15.73 -35.11
C LYS A 6 -44.15 -15.05 -33.75
N GLY A 7 -44.04 -15.82 -32.67
CA GLY A 7 -43.74 -15.33 -31.33
C GLY A 7 -42.83 -16.33 -30.65
N ALA A 8 -41.52 -16.10 -30.71
CA ALA A 8 -40.52 -16.95 -30.11
C ALA A 8 -40.57 -16.85 -28.58
N ILE A 9 -40.52 -18.03 -27.95
CA ILE A 9 -40.45 -18.26 -26.51
C ILE A 9 -39.16 -17.63 -25.97
N GLY A 10 -39.29 -16.61 -25.13
CA GLY A 10 -38.20 -16.01 -24.37
C GLY A 10 -38.35 -16.30 -22.88
N LEU A 11 -37.40 -17.09 -22.34
CA LEU A 11 -36.93 -17.12 -20.94
C LEU A 11 -38.05 -17.14 -19.86
N GLY A 12 -38.45 -18.28 -19.32
CA GLY A 12 -37.60 -19.14 -18.50
C GLY A 12 -37.39 -18.54 -17.11
N GLY A 13 -38.19 -18.99 -16.12
CA GLY A 13 -37.81 -18.94 -14.70
C GLY A 13 -38.57 -17.96 -13.80
N VAL A 14 -39.47 -18.51 -13.01
CA VAL A 14 -40.24 -17.91 -11.91
C VAL A 14 -39.35 -17.54 -10.72
N GLY A 15 -39.64 -16.41 -10.05
CA GLY A 15 -39.64 -16.36 -8.57
C GLY A 15 -38.69 -15.36 -7.89
N ALA A 16 -39.25 -14.23 -7.43
CA ALA A 16 -39.04 -13.70 -6.07
C ALA A 16 -39.93 -12.46 -5.89
N ILE A 17 -41.15 -12.67 -5.39
CA ILE A 17 -42.00 -11.62 -4.84
C ILE A 17 -41.79 -11.70 -3.32
N GLY A 18 -41.14 -10.69 -2.74
CA GLY A 18 -41.00 -10.53 -1.29
C GLY A 18 -39.60 -10.84 -0.73
N GLY A 19 -39.03 -9.87 -0.02
CA GLY A 19 -37.80 -9.99 0.75
C GLY A 19 -36.73 -9.00 0.31
N GLY A 20 -36.41 -8.02 1.17
CA GLY A 20 -35.23 -7.19 0.97
C GLY A 20 -33.94 -8.00 0.92
N THR A 21 -32.83 -7.31 0.60
CA THR A 21 -31.43 -7.78 0.63
C THR A 21 -30.84 -8.34 -0.68
N LEU A 22 -30.60 -7.50 -1.69
CA LEU A 22 -29.53 -7.75 -2.69
C LEU A 22 -28.89 -6.45 -3.20
N ALA A 23 -28.62 -5.49 -2.31
CA ALA A 23 -27.62 -4.43 -2.56
C ALA A 23 -26.35 -4.64 -1.70
N TRP A 24 -26.13 -5.88 -1.25
CA TRP A 24 -24.97 -6.33 -0.48
C TRP A 24 -23.78 -6.67 -1.41
N GLN A 25 -23.44 -5.79 -2.35
CA GLN A 25 -22.24 -5.98 -3.18
C GLN A 25 -21.44 -4.71 -3.45
N GLN A 26 -21.77 -3.59 -2.81
CA GLN A 26 -20.95 -2.36 -2.85
C GLN A 26 -19.69 -2.45 -1.95
N GLY A 27 -19.40 -3.60 -1.33
CA GLY A 27 -18.28 -3.80 -0.40
C GLY A 27 -17.19 -4.80 -0.84
N VAL A 28 -17.22 -5.31 -2.08
CA VAL A 28 -16.30 -6.40 -2.50
C VAL A 28 -15.03 -5.90 -3.21
N PHE A 29 -14.87 -4.59 -3.45
CA PHE A 29 -13.66 -4.01 -4.05
C PHE A 29 -12.97 -2.97 -3.15
N SER A 30 -12.82 -3.22 -1.86
CA SER A 30 -11.69 -2.62 -1.12
C SER A 30 -10.45 -3.45 -1.41
N SER A 31 -9.91 -3.36 -2.62
CA SER A 31 -8.50 -3.70 -2.84
C SER A 31 -7.71 -2.71 -2.00
N ARG A 32 -7.42 -3.07 -0.74
CA ARG A 32 -6.54 -2.30 0.14
C ARG A 32 -5.28 -2.00 -0.64
N GLU A 33 -5.10 -0.72 -0.96
CA GLU A 33 -3.92 -0.28 -1.68
C GLU A 33 -2.74 -0.43 -0.72
N SER A 34 -1.64 -1.01 -1.18
CA SER A 34 -0.45 -1.08 -0.35
C SER A 34 0.26 0.27 -0.34
N ILE A 35 0.94 0.59 0.75
CA ILE A 35 1.76 1.80 0.86
C ILE A 35 2.71 1.95 -0.33
N ARG A 36 3.31 0.85 -0.79
CA ARG A 36 4.13 0.81 -2.01
C ARG A 36 3.41 1.36 -3.24
N LYS A 37 2.18 0.89 -3.51
CA LYS A 37 1.41 1.29 -4.69
C LYS A 37 1.07 2.77 -4.63
N LYS A 38 0.61 3.24 -3.47
CA LYS A 38 0.29 4.65 -3.25
C LYS A 38 1.51 5.56 -3.43
N LEU A 39 2.66 5.21 -2.83
CA LEU A 39 3.90 5.96 -2.99
C LEU A 39 4.33 6.06 -4.46
N ILE A 40 4.28 4.95 -5.20
CA ILE A 40 4.60 4.94 -6.64
C ILE A 40 3.62 5.80 -7.43
N SER A 41 2.32 5.73 -7.12
CA SER A 41 1.26 6.56 -7.72
C SER A 41 1.49 8.05 -7.50
N GLU A 42 1.98 8.44 -6.31
CA GLU A 42 2.37 9.81 -5.97
C GLU A 42 3.77 10.21 -6.52
N GLY A 43 4.40 9.34 -7.32
CA GLY A 43 5.66 9.59 -8.03
C GLY A 43 6.92 9.36 -7.18
N TYR A 44 6.80 8.79 -5.98
CA TYR A 44 7.97 8.39 -5.20
C TYR A 44 8.66 7.19 -5.84
N LYS A 45 9.99 7.18 -5.78
CA LYS A 45 10.79 6.02 -6.17
C LYS A 45 11.17 5.25 -4.91
N ILE A 46 10.75 3.99 -4.83
CA ILE A 46 11.13 3.11 -3.72
C ILE A 46 12.65 2.89 -3.74
N LEU A 47 13.26 2.97 -2.58
CA LEU A 47 14.70 2.78 -2.43
C LEU A 47 15.05 1.30 -2.62
N SER A 48 15.96 1.01 -3.55
CA SER A 48 16.44 -0.35 -3.80
C SER A 48 17.28 -0.85 -2.62
N SER A 49 17.19 -2.12 -2.24
CA SER A 49 18.01 -2.71 -1.16
C SER A 49 19.53 -2.59 -1.38
N SER A 50 19.98 -2.44 -2.62
CA SER A 50 21.39 -2.24 -3.00
C SER A 50 21.82 -0.77 -3.09
N ASP A 51 20.92 0.18 -2.82
CA ASP A 51 21.21 1.60 -2.98
C ASP A 51 22.18 2.12 -1.91
N GLY A 52 23.18 2.89 -2.33
CA GLY A 52 24.17 3.48 -1.41
C GLY A 52 23.57 4.53 -0.46
N ALA A 53 22.39 5.08 -0.78
CA ALA A 53 21.71 6.03 0.09
C ALA A 53 21.25 5.42 1.42
N TRP A 54 21.13 4.09 1.53
CA TRP A 54 20.76 3.41 2.78
C TRP A 54 21.66 3.80 3.94
N THR A 55 22.97 3.94 3.72
CA THR A 55 23.91 4.32 4.78
C THR A 55 23.61 5.72 5.31
N GLN A 56 23.37 6.69 4.41
CA GLN A 56 23.07 8.07 4.81
C GLN A 56 21.71 8.19 5.51
N ILE A 57 20.71 7.47 4.99
CA ILE A 57 19.37 7.38 5.58
C ILE A 57 19.46 6.75 6.96
N PHE A 58 20.22 5.66 7.12
CA PHE A 58 20.39 4.97 8.39
C PHE A 58 21.06 5.84 9.44
N GLU A 59 22.09 6.61 9.09
CA GLU A 59 22.73 7.56 10.02
C GLU A 59 21.73 8.61 10.54
N LYS A 60 20.83 9.10 9.67
CA LYS A 60 19.74 10.00 10.09
C LYS A 60 18.67 9.29 10.90
N TYR A 61 18.32 8.09 10.49
CA TYR A 61 17.29 7.27 11.12
C TYR A 61 17.68 6.91 12.55
N LYS A 62 18.93 6.52 12.79
CA LYS A 62 19.42 6.05 14.09
C LYS A 62 19.60 7.17 15.12
N SER A 63 19.61 8.44 14.70
CA SER A 63 19.74 9.59 15.59
C SER A 63 18.67 9.60 16.70
N ASN A 64 19.06 10.03 17.90
CA ASN A 64 18.14 10.21 19.03
C ASN A 64 17.11 11.33 18.79
N GLU A 65 17.41 12.25 17.86
CA GLU A 65 16.50 13.33 17.47
C GLU A 65 15.42 12.86 16.48
N ASN A 66 15.48 11.62 16.02
CA ASN A 66 14.50 11.10 15.08
C ASN A 66 13.24 10.59 15.81
N GLU A 67 12.14 11.34 15.68
CA GLU A 67 10.83 10.96 16.20
C GLU A 67 10.07 9.98 15.27
N TRP A 68 10.53 9.80 14.02
CA TRP A 68 9.84 9.04 12.98
C TRP A 68 10.34 7.59 12.91
N LYS A 69 10.38 6.91 14.06
CA LYS A 69 10.85 5.52 14.16
C LYS A 69 9.74 4.52 13.85
N PHE A 70 10.10 3.42 13.20
CA PHE A 70 9.26 2.24 13.10
C PHE A 70 9.12 1.58 14.47
N LYS A 71 7.96 0.97 14.73
CA LYS A 71 7.74 0.19 15.95
C LYS A 71 8.62 -1.05 15.94
N ASP A 72 9.19 -1.38 17.11
CA ASP A 72 10.01 -2.58 17.33
C ASP A 72 11.16 -2.72 16.32
N ASP A 73 11.82 -1.62 15.98
CA ASP A 73 12.93 -1.59 15.02
C ASP A 73 14.27 -2.05 15.61
N GLN A 74 14.43 -1.97 16.93
CA GLN A 74 15.67 -2.26 17.64
C GLN A 74 16.88 -1.48 17.08
N ILE A 75 16.65 -0.25 16.59
CA ILE A 75 17.68 0.64 16.03
C ILE A 75 17.80 1.89 16.90
N ASN A 76 18.98 2.10 17.47
CA ASN A 76 19.32 3.23 18.32
C ASN A 76 20.61 3.92 17.85
N ALA A 77 21.00 5.00 18.53
CA ALA A 77 22.19 5.78 18.13
C ALA A 77 23.50 4.97 18.16
N SER A 78 23.56 3.89 18.95
CA SER A 78 24.72 2.99 19.02
C SER A 78 24.71 1.93 17.92
N SER A 79 23.65 1.82 17.12
CA SER A 79 23.56 0.85 16.02
C SER A 79 24.60 1.12 14.93
N GLY A 80 25.21 0.03 14.48
CA GLY A 80 26.27 0.04 13.48
C GLY A 80 25.76 -0.12 12.06
N THR A 81 26.65 -0.07 11.08
CA THR A 81 26.30 -0.29 9.66
C THR A 81 25.71 -1.67 9.38
N THR A 82 25.98 -2.66 10.23
CA THR A 82 25.37 -3.99 10.18
C THR A 82 23.87 -3.98 10.49
N ASP A 83 23.39 -2.98 11.24
CA ASP A 83 21.98 -2.82 11.60
C ASP A 83 21.16 -2.13 10.49
N VAL A 84 21.81 -1.64 9.43
CA VAL A 84 21.13 -1.09 8.23
C VAL A 84 20.12 -2.10 7.67
N GLN A 85 20.43 -3.40 7.76
CA GLN A 85 19.52 -4.46 7.31
C GLN A 85 18.17 -4.42 8.05
N LYS A 86 18.16 -4.13 9.35
CA LYS A 86 16.93 -4.02 10.14
C LYS A 86 16.01 -2.93 9.59
N LEU A 87 16.59 -1.79 9.18
CA LEU A 87 15.83 -0.69 8.57
C LEU A 87 15.27 -1.11 7.21
N LYS A 88 16.06 -1.82 6.39
CA LYS A 88 15.58 -2.37 5.11
C LYS A 88 14.42 -3.32 5.29
N ASP A 89 14.50 -4.21 6.28
CA ASP A 89 13.44 -5.18 6.58
C ASP A 89 12.17 -4.46 7.06
N LYS A 90 12.29 -3.46 7.95
CA LYS A 90 11.16 -2.62 8.36
C LYS A 90 10.54 -1.88 7.19
N CYS A 91 11.36 -1.36 6.27
CA CYS A 91 10.86 -0.74 5.06
C CYS A 91 10.14 -1.73 4.15
N ALA A 92 10.64 -2.95 3.99
CA ALA A 92 9.97 -3.98 3.20
C ALA A 92 8.57 -4.27 3.77
N SER A 93 8.46 -4.49 5.09
CA SER A 93 7.18 -4.72 5.77
C SER A 93 6.25 -3.52 5.66
N ALA A 94 6.74 -2.30 5.92
CA ALA A 94 5.91 -1.09 5.85
C ALA A 94 5.37 -0.82 4.44
N LEU A 95 6.13 -1.17 3.40
CA LEU A 95 5.69 -1.01 2.01
C LEU A 95 4.59 -1.99 1.60
N GLU A 96 4.50 -3.14 2.27
CA GLU A 96 3.43 -4.13 2.11
C GLU A 96 2.20 -3.82 2.96
N GLY A 97 2.34 -2.90 3.92
CA GLY A 97 1.29 -2.42 4.79
C GLY A 97 0.16 -1.66 4.06
N ASP A 98 -0.89 -1.39 4.83
CA ASP A 98 -2.12 -0.76 4.37
C ASP A 98 -1.93 0.75 4.15
N ALA A 99 -2.26 1.26 2.96
CA ALA A 99 -2.08 2.67 2.62
C ALA A 99 -2.97 3.64 3.40
N ASP A 100 -4.00 3.14 4.09
CA ASP A 100 -4.83 3.91 5.01
C ASP A 100 -4.16 4.12 6.39
N ASP A 101 -3.11 3.34 6.73
CA ASP A 101 -2.29 3.60 7.90
C ASP A 101 -1.38 4.81 7.64
N LYS A 102 -1.85 5.99 8.09
CA LYS A 102 -1.13 7.25 7.90
C LYS A 102 0.24 7.25 8.57
N ASP A 103 0.37 6.65 9.76
CA ASP A 103 1.64 6.63 10.49
C ASP A 103 2.70 5.83 9.72
N GLU A 104 2.33 4.63 9.29
CA GLU A 104 3.21 3.74 8.53
C GLU A 104 3.49 4.31 7.13
N TYR A 105 2.50 4.90 6.49
CA TYR A 105 2.64 5.61 5.22
C TYR A 105 3.69 6.72 5.30
N TYR A 106 3.59 7.63 6.27
CA TYR A 106 4.53 8.75 6.39
C TYR A 106 5.95 8.29 6.74
N LYS A 107 6.08 7.25 7.58
CA LYS A 107 7.39 6.66 7.88
C LYS A 107 8.01 6.00 6.66
N ALA A 108 7.22 5.25 5.88
CA ALA A 108 7.68 4.66 4.63
C ALA A 108 8.06 5.72 3.59
N ALA A 109 7.25 6.79 3.47
CA ALA A 109 7.53 7.93 2.60
C ALA A 109 8.82 8.68 3.00
N LYS A 110 9.19 8.65 4.28
CA LYS A 110 10.39 9.33 4.78
C LYS A 110 11.66 8.50 4.62
N TRP A 111 11.58 7.19 4.86
CA TRP A 111 12.77 6.34 5.01
C TRP A 111 12.96 5.32 3.89
N CYS A 112 11.89 4.92 3.20
CA CYS A 112 11.89 3.80 2.26
C CYS A 112 11.87 4.25 0.79
N VAL A 113 11.99 5.55 0.55
CA VAL A 113 12.04 6.16 -0.78
C VAL A 113 13.39 6.80 -1.04
N VAL A 114 13.72 6.99 -2.32
CA VAL A 114 14.93 7.71 -2.72
C VAL A 114 14.86 9.14 -2.19
N PRO A 115 15.85 9.61 -1.41
CA PRO A 115 15.88 10.98 -0.92
C PRO A 115 15.86 11.96 -2.09
N ARG A 116 14.82 12.78 -2.16
CA ARG A 116 14.80 13.90 -3.11
C ARG A 116 15.67 15.00 -2.52
N LYS A 117 16.79 15.33 -3.18
CA LYS A 117 17.44 16.60 -2.91
C LYS A 117 16.45 17.68 -3.34
N VAL A 118 16.04 18.54 -2.41
CA VAL A 118 15.40 19.80 -2.80
C VAL A 118 16.52 20.58 -3.49
N GLU A 119 16.52 20.55 -4.82
CA GLU A 119 17.32 21.50 -5.59
C GLU A 119 16.82 22.89 -5.20
N ARG A 120 17.71 23.67 -4.61
CA ARG A 120 17.44 25.01 -4.09
C ARG A 120 18.03 26.04 -5.04
#